data_AF-A0A8H9QCT3-F1
#
_entry.id   AF-A0A8H9QCT3-F1
#
_cell.length_a   1.000
_cell.length_b   1.000
_cell.length_c   1.000
_cell.angle_alpha   90.00
_cell.angle_beta   90.00
_cell.angle_gamma   90.00
#
_symmetry.space_group_name_H-M   'P 1'
#
loop_
_entity.id
_entity.type
_entity.pdbx_description
1 polymer ?
#
loop_
_entity_poly.entity_id
_entity_poly.type
_entity_poly.pdbx_seq_one_letter_code
_entity_poly.pdbx_strand_id
1 'polypeptide(L)' 'MRRTGYLSLKVNPRWRLLSRDGGKNWEVMSHETYNGELKR' A
#
# COMPACT_ATOMS: atom_id res chain seq x y z
N MET A 1 4.63 -17.72 -1.04
CA MET A 1 4.42 -16.29 -0.72
C MET A 1 4.27 -15.52 -2.02
N ARG A 2 3.05 -15.10 -2.40
CA ARG A 2 2.87 -14.16 -3.52
C ARG A 2 3.32 -12.79 -3.04
N ARG A 3 4.58 -12.45 -3.31
CA ARG A 3 5.10 -11.10 -3.10
C ARG A 3 4.57 -10.26 -4.25
N THR A 4 3.33 -9.79 -4.15
CA THR A 4 2.89 -8.67 -4.98
C THR A 4 3.94 -7.59 -4.78
N GLY A 5 4.58 -7.11 -5.85
CA GLY A 5 5.76 -6.23 -5.80
C GLY A 5 5.49 -4.83 -5.24
N TYR A 6 4.48 -4.70 -4.39
CA TYR A 6 4.02 -3.46 -3.81
C TYR A 6 4.82 -3.14 -2.56
N LEU A 7 5.28 -1.89 -2.48
CA LEU A 7 5.88 -1.31 -1.29
C LEU A 7 4.80 -0.59 -0.50
N SER A 8 4.90 -0.60 0.83
CA SER A 8 3.99 0.16 1.68
C SER A 8 4.67 0.75 2.88
N LEU A 9 4.27 1.95 3.27
CA LEU A 9 4.72 2.64 4.47
C LEU A 9 3.52 3.01 5.34
N LYS A 10 3.64 2.83 6.65
CA LYS A 10 2.63 3.34 7.60
C LYS A 10 2.93 4.81 7.88
N VAL A 11 1.98 5.68 7.58
CA VAL A 11 2.08 7.11 7.88
C VAL A 11 1.57 7.37 9.29
N ASN A 12 0.42 6.78 9.62
CA ASN A 12 -0.19 6.82 10.94
C ASN A 12 -1.14 5.59 11.08
N PRO A 13 -1.83 5.40 12.22
CA PRO A 13 -2.69 4.23 12.41
C PRO A 13 -3.82 4.07 11.39
N ARG A 14 -4.23 5.16 10.72
CA ARG A 14 -5.35 5.16 9.76
C ARG A 14 -4.90 5.17 8.29
N TRP A 15 -3.69 5.64 8.01
CA TRP A 15 -3.22 5.94 6.66
C TRP A 15 -1.92 5.21 6.31
N ARG A 16 -1.88 4.70 5.08
CA ARG A 16 -0.73 4.06 4.47
C ARG A 16 -0.40 4.72 3.14
N LEU A 17 0.89 4.74 2.83
CA LEU A 17 1.37 4.95 1.47
C LEU A 17 1.54 3.59 0.81
N LEU A 18 1.06 3.46 -0.42
CA LEU A 18 1.24 2.29 -1.28
C LEU A 18 2.01 2.73 -2.52
N SER A 19 3.01 1.96 -2.91
CA SER A 19 3.67 2.10 -4.20
C SER A 19 3.60 0.77 -4.94
N ARG A 20 3.09 0.81 -6.17
CA ARG A 20 2.96 -0.38 -7.03
C ARG A 20 4.12 -0.52 -8.02
N ASP A 21 4.97 0.49 -8.12
CA ASP A 21 6.02 0.66 -9.13
C ASP A 21 7.43 0.70 -8.52
N GLY A 22 7.61 0.04 -7.38
CA GLY A 22 8.92 -0.09 -6.73
C GLY A 22 9.42 1.19 -6.05
N GLY A 23 8.51 2.08 -5.66
CA GLY A 23 8.82 3.28 -4.88
C GLY A 23 8.97 4.56 -5.69
N LYS A 24 8.68 4.54 -7.00
CA LYS A 24 8.74 5.74 -7.84
C LYS A 24 7.53 6.65 -7.63
N ASN A 25 6.34 6.08 -7.45
CA ASN A 25 5.11 6.81 -7.10
C ASN A 25 4.48 6.25 -5.83
N TRP A 26 3.86 7.15 -5.05
CA TRP A 26 3.22 6.80 -3.79
C TRP A 26 1.83 7.39 -3.70
N GLU A 27 0.86 6.55 -3.36
CA GLU A 27 -0.52 6.95 -3.14
C GLU A 27 -0.86 6.82 -1.65
N VAL A 28 -1.44 7.88 -1.08
CA VAL A 28 -1.99 7.85 0.29
C VAL A 28 -3.36 7.20 0.25
N MET A 29 -3.57 6.19 1.08
CA MET A 29 -4.85 5.51 1.21
C MET A 29 -5.13 5.07 2.64
N SER A 30 -6.40 4.91 2.96
CA SER A 30 -6.81 4.42 4.28
C SER A 30 -6.41 2.96 4.47
N HIS A 31 -6.38 2.50 5.71
CA HIS A 31 -6.07 1.11 6.02
C HIS A 31 -7.08 0.12 5.39
N GLU A 32 -8.35 0.53 5.29
CA GLU A 32 -9.41 -0.27 4.67
C GLU A 32 -9.17 -0.44 3.17
N THR A 33 -8.89 0.67 2.47
CA THR A 33 -8.57 0.66 1.04
C THR A 33 -7.32 -0.17 0.77
N TYR A 34 -6.26 0.01 1.56
CA TYR A 34 -5.03 -0.77 1.45
C TYR A 34 -5.27 -2.29 1.58
N ASN A 35 -6.09 -2.70 2.54
CA ASN A 35 -6.42 -4.12 2.72
C ASN A 35 -7.28 -4.67 1.57
N GLY A 36 -8.11 -3.83 0.94
CA GLY A 36 -8.81 -4.18 -0.30
C GLY A 36 -7.84 -4.43 -1.46
N GLU A 37 -6.87 -3.53 -1.63
CA GLU A 37 -5.85 -3.62 -2.69
C GLU A 37 -4.95 -4.85 -2.58
N LEU A 38 -4.65 -5.31 -1.36
CA LEU A 38 -3.86 -6.53 -1.14
C LEU A 38 -4.65 -7.83 -1.33
N LYS A 39 -5.98 -7.78 -1.22
CA LYS A 39 -6.85 -8.96 -1.37
C LYS A 39 -7.22 -9.26 -2.83
N ARG A 40 -6.96 -8.31 -3.74
CA ARG A 40 -7.22 -8.44 -5.18
C ARG A 40 -6.07 -9.17 -5.88
#